data_AF-A0AAU7D1Z6-F1
#
_entry.id   AF-A0AAU7D1Z6-F1
#
_cell.length_a   1.000
_cell.length_b   1.000
_cell.length_c   1.000
_cell.angle_alpha   90.00
_cell.angle_beta   90.00
_cell.angle_gamma   90.00
#
_symmetry.space_group_name_H-M   'P 1'
#
loop_
_entity.id
_entity.type
_entity.pdbx_description
1 polymer ?
#
loop_
_entity_poly.entity_id
_entity_poly.type
_entity_poly.pdbx_seq_one_letter_code
_entity_poly.pdbx_strand_id
1 'polypeptide(L)'
;MVKWEYSVITINTEYEVPFEGDLEDSPPSGEIIQSHLKEMGADGWELVSFLPALPMAQKWKGIDSANPWMYHAVFKRQTED
;
A
#
# COMPACT_ATOMS: atom_id res chain seq x y z
N MET A 1 -17.31 22.23 -8.30
CA MET A 1 -17.21 22.12 -6.83
C MET A 1 -16.02 21.21 -6.57
N VAL A 2 -15.14 21.44 -5.58
CA VAL A 2 -13.97 20.53 -5.45
C VAL A 2 -14.43 19.17 -4.95
N LYS A 3 -14.20 18.12 -5.74
CA LYS A 3 -14.51 16.73 -5.38
C LYS A 3 -13.22 15.97 -5.12
N TRP A 4 -13.21 15.18 -4.05
CA TRP A 4 -12.06 14.36 -3.68
C TRP A 4 -12.37 12.89 -3.92
N GLU A 5 -11.43 12.22 -4.57
CA GLU A 5 -11.37 10.76 -4.67
C GLU A 5 -10.38 10.23 -3.64
N TYR A 6 -10.62 9.00 -3.17
CA TYR A 6 -9.74 8.30 -2.23
C TYR A 6 -9.44 6.90 -2.75
N SER A 7 -8.20 6.44 -2.55
CA SER A 7 -7.76 5.09 -2.89
C SER A 7 -6.97 4.50 -1.72
N VAL A 8 -7.06 3.18 -1.55
CA VAL A 8 -6.29 2.42 -0.56
C VAL A 8 -5.62 1.27 -1.28
N ILE A 9 -4.29 1.21 -1.21
CA ILE A 9 -3.51 0.06 -1.69
C ILE A 9 -2.90 -0.65 -0.49
N THR A 10 -2.65 -1.95 -0.65
CA THR A 10 -1.97 -2.76 0.35
C THR A 10 -0.59 -3.09 -0.16
N ILE A 11 0.45 -2.76 0.60
CA ILE A 11 1.85 -2.98 0.25
C ILE A 11 2.40 -4.07 1.16
N ASN A 12 2.97 -5.12 0.56
CA ASN A 12 3.81 -6.07 1.26
C ASN A 12 5.25 -5.57 1.20
N THR A 13 5.81 -5.19 2.34
CA THR A 13 7.16 -4.65 2.45
C THR A 13 8.22 -5.73 2.66
N GLU A 14 7.82 -7.00 2.83
CA GLU A 14 8.73 -8.15 2.94
C GLU A 14 9.20 -8.60 1.57
N TYR A 15 8.27 -8.73 0.63
CA TYR A 15 8.58 -9.11 -0.73
C TYR A 15 7.56 -8.60 -1.75
N GLU A 16 8.05 -8.31 -2.94
CA GLU A 16 7.24 -8.10 -4.14
C GLU A 16 7.81 -8.98 -5.25
N VAL A 17 7.01 -9.90 -5.78
CA VAL A 17 7.46 -10.77 -6.87
C VAL A 17 7.11 -10.07 -8.19
N PRO A 18 8.09 -9.60 -8.97
CA PRO A 18 7.79 -9.11 -10.31
C PRO A 18 7.17 -10.23 -11.15
N PHE A 19 6.31 -9.88 -12.09
CA PHE A 19 5.70 -10.86 -12.99
C PHE A 19 6.83 -11.65 -13.69
N GLU A 20 6.85 -12.98 -13.51
CA GLU A 20 7.90 -13.93 -13.95
C GLU A 20 9.22 -13.99 -13.15
N GLY A 21 9.32 -13.34 -11.98
CA GLY A 21 10.50 -13.41 -11.10
C GLY A 21 10.44 -14.47 -10.00
N ASP A 22 11.59 -14.78 -9.40
CA ASP A 22 11.68 -15.60 -8.19
C ASP A 22 11.51 -14.74 -6.93
N LEU A 23 11.18 -15.36 -5.79
CA LEU A 23 11.07 -14.64 -4.50
C LEU A 23 12.39 -13.97 -4.08
N GLU A 24 13.53 -14.51 -4.54
CA GLU A 24 14.87 -13.97 -4.27
C GLU A 24 15.15 -12.66 -5.02
N ASP A 25 14.38 -12.37 -6.08
CA ASP A 25 14.50 -11.15 -6.87
C ASP A 25 13.77 -9.95 -6.24
N SER A 26 13.17 -10.14 -5.07
CA SER A 26 12.43 -9.08 -4.39
C SER A 26 13.34 -7.89 -4.08
N PRO A 27 12.94 -6.67 -4.45
CA PRO A 27 13.69 -5.49 -4.08
C PRO A 27 13.63 -5.25 -2.55
N PRO A 28 14.57 -4.46 -2.00
CA PRO A 28 14.53 -4.07 -0.61
C PRO A 28 13.21 -3.38 -0.24
N SER A 29 12.75 -3.59 0.99
CA SER A 29 11.52 -3.00 1.57
C SER A 29 11.30 -1.51 1.22
N GLY A 30 12.36 -0.69 1.34
CA GLY A 30 12.28 0.74 1.05
C GLY A 30 12.05 1.04 -0.44
N GLU A 31 12.56 0.21 -1.34
CA GLU A 31 12.36 0.33 -2.78
C GLU A 31 10.95 -0.10 -3.18
N ILE A 32 10.41 -1.15 -2.56
CA ILE A 32 9.00 -1.56 -2.74
C ILE A 32 8.06 -0.40 -2.37
N ILE A 33 8.24 0.17 -1.18
CA ILE A 33 7.41 1.29 -0.73
C ILE A 33 7.57 2.48 -1.69
N GLN A 34 8.81 2.83 -2.03
CA GLN A 34 9.08 3.98 -2.90
C GLN A 34 8.47 3.80 -4.29
N SER A 35 8.49 2.59 -4.85
CA SER A 35 7.92 2.26 -6.16
C SER A 35 6.42 2.60 -6.20
N HIS A 36 5.64 2.05 -5.26
CA HIS A 36 4.20 2.32 -5.18
C HIS A 36 3.87 3.80 -4.92
N LEU A 37 4.64 4.47 -4.05
CA LEU A 37 4.41 5.89 -3.78
C LEU A 37 4.67 6.75 -5.03
N LYS A 38 5.70 6.41 -5.82
CA LYS A 38 6.01 7.10 -7.09
C LYS A 38 4.94 6.84 -8.15
N GLU A 39 4.48 5.60 -8.29
CA GLU A 39 3.42 5.24 -9.23
C GLU A 39 2.13 6.02 -8.94
N MET A 40 1.66 5.98 -7.68
CA MET A 40 0.48 6.73 -7.27
C MET A 40 0.68 8.24 -7.44
N GLY A 41 1.86 8.76 -7.10
CA GLY A 41 2.19 10.18 -7.29
C GLY A 41 2.20 10.62 -8.75
N ALA A 42 2.66 9.77 -9.67
CA ALA A 42 2.65 10.03 -11.11
C ALA A 42 1.21 10.14 -11.66
N ASP A 43 0.27 9.42 -11.05
CA ASP A 43 -1.17 9.46 -11.36
C ASP A 43 -1.93 10.60 -10.65
N GLY A 44 -1.21 11.53 -10.03
CA GLY A 44 -1.78 12.71 -9.36
C GLY A 44 -2.38 12.43 -7.98
N TRP A 45 -2.06 11.29 -7.37
CA TRP A 45 -2.48 10.98 -6.01
C TRP A 45 -1.54 11.55 -4.96
N GLU A 46 -2.10 12.09 -3.89
CA GLU A 46 -1.38 12.56 -2.70
C GLU A 46 -1.50 11.52 -1.58
N LEU A 47 -0.37 11.14 -0.95
CA LEU A 47 -0.38 10.27 0.21
C LEU A 47 -1.00 11.00 1.41
N VAL A 48 -1.97 10.36 2.05
CA VAL A 48 -2.64 10.85 3.26
C VAL A 48 -2.15 10.11 4.50
N SER A 49 -2.00 8.78 4.40
CA SER A 49 -1.64 7.95 5.54
C SER A 49 -0.95 6.66 5.11
N PHE A 50 -0.09 6.15 5.98
CA PHE A 50 0.58 4.87 5.83
C PHE A 50 0.54 4.14 7.17
N LEU A 51 -0.21 3.05 7.24
CA LEU A 51 -0.56 2.38 8.50
C LEU A 51 -0.39 0.87 8.38
N PRO A 52 -0.02 0.15 9.45
CA PRO A 52 -0.03 -1.31 9.45
C PRO A 52 -1.39 -1.86 9.03
N ALA A 53 -1.40 -2.86 8.15
CA ALA A 53 -2.60 -3.56 7.73
C ALA A 53 -3.07 -4.48 8.87
N LEU A 54 -3.92 -3.94 9.73
CA LEU A 54 -4.58 -4.73 10.76
C LEU A 54 -5.53 -5.72 10.09
N PRO A 55 -5.48 -7.02 10.43
CA PRO A 55 -6.41 -7.97 9.87
C PRO A 55 -7.79 -7.77 10.52
N MET A 56 -8.60 -6.86 9.98
CA MET A 56 -9.98 -6.62 10.47
C MET A 56 -10.81 -7.91 10.45
N ALA A 57 -10.52 -8.84 9.54
CA ALA A 57 -11.21 -10.13 9.42
C ALA A 57 -10.64 -11.26 10.31
N GLN A 58 -9.44 -11.13 10.89
CA GLN A 58 -8.80 -12.23 11.64
C GLN A 58 -8.80 -12.07 13.15
N LYS A 59 -9.35 -10.96 13.69
CA LYS A 59 -9.63 -10.84 15.14
C LYS A 59 -10.49 -12.02 15.66
N TRP A 60 -11.37 -12.56 14.81
CA TRP A 60 -12.23 -13.70 15.14
C TRP A 60 -11.50 -15.05 15.12
N LYS A 61 -10.27 -15.10 14.60
CA LYS A 61 -9.41 -16.29 14.52
C LYS A 61 -8.25 -16.27 15.53
N GLY A 62 -8.25 -15.34 16.49
CA GLY A 62 -7.20 -15.23 17.50
C GLY A 62 -5.86 -14.72 16.97
N ILE A 63 -5.85 -14.04 15.82
CA ILE A 63 -4.67 -13.34 15.31
C ILE A 63 -4.73 -11.90 15.84
N ASP A 64 -3.95 -11.66 16.90
CA ASP A 64 -3.97 -10.39 17.65
C ASP A 64 -2.96 -9.34 17.13
N SER A 65 -2.07 -9.71 16.22
CA SER A 65 -1.04 -8.83 15.67
C SER A 65 -1.22 -8.58 14.17
N ALA A 66 -1.03 -7.33 13.74
CA ALA A 66 -0.84 -7.01 12.33
C ALA A 66 0.36 -7.79 11.79
N ASN A 67 0.30 -8.24 10.53
CA ASN A 67 1.50 -8.70 9.84
C ASN A 67 2.47 -7.50 9.78
N PRO A 68 3.69 -7.62 10.34
CA PRO A 68 4.63 -6.49 10.45
C PRO A 68 5.07 -5.93 9.09
N TRP A 69 4.83 -6.67 8.01
CA TRP A 69 5.22 -6.33 6.66
C TRP A 69 4.08 -5.83 5.78
N MET A 70 2.84 -5.86 6.26
CA MET A 70 1.68 -5.45 5.47
C MET A 70 1.24 -4.05 5.90
N TYR A 71 1.13 -3.14 4.95
CA TYR A 71 0.72 -1.76 5.19
C TYR A 71 -0.39 -1.33 4.24
N HIS A 72 -1.30 -0.49 4.72
CA HIS A 72 -2.24 0.25 3.91
C HIS A 72 -1.70 1.66 3.65
N ALA A 73 -1.55 2.00 2.37
CA ALA A 73 -1.27 3.35 1.93
C ALA A 73 -2.58 3.97 1.43
N VAL A 74 -2.99 5.06 2.08
CA VAL A 74 -4.24 5.79 1.79
C VAL A 74 -3.87 7.05 1.01
N PHE A 75 -4.53 7.24 -0.12
CA PHE A 75 -4.29 8.37 -1.02
C PHE A 75 -5.56 9.16 -1.26
N LYS A 76 -5.40 10.42 -1.66
CA LYS A 76 -6.48 11.28 -2.14
C LYS A 76 -6.08 12.00 -3.43
N ARG A 77 -7.06 12.41 -4.22
CA ARG A 77 -6.88 13.15 -5.47
C ARG A 77 -8.03 14.14 -5.65
N GLN A 78 -7.74 15.36 -6.10
CA GLN A 78 -8.80 16.27 -6.55
C GLN A 78 -9.26 15.85 -7.94
N THR A 79 -10.57 15.91 -8.16
CA THR A 79 -11.16 15.79 -9.49
C THR A 79 -11.86 17.10 -9.82
N GLU A 80 -11.57 17.62 -11.00
CA GLU A 80 -12.36 18.68 -11.61
C GLU A 80 -13.54 17.99 -12.32
N ASP A 81 -14.77 18.39 -11.99
CA ASP A 81 -15.99 17.93 -12.69
C ASP A 81 -15.98 18.37 -14.16
#